data_AF-A0AB35VF44-F1
#
_entry.id   AF-A0AB35VF44-F1
#
_cell.length_a   1.000
_cell.length_b   1.000
_cell.length_c   1.000
_cell.angle_alpha   90.00
_cell.angle_beta   90.00
_cell.angle_gamma   90.00
#
_symmetry.space_group_name_H-M   'P 1'
#
loop_
_entity.id
_entity.type
_entity.pdbx_description
1 polymer ?
#
loop_
_entity_poly.entity_id
_entity_poly.type
_entity_poly.pdbx_seq_one_letter_code
_entity_poly.pdbx_strand_id
1 'polypeptide(L)'
;MIPSGLQIGAWGGGLALALGIIISLNHLAKYETLVPTRFNRQRREVCFVPAGQTEPIFVPWESLSAWVVQARGVTQYGLNIQYAMGLGFYHPPHDQQYTLEFHCAGFELAICNWEAIRAYMEYEVHTLKEIQDPLDLQGPDDPPHEGLHTFYNARERMRRRRKAGEVGWSYPFWWYLYHVMTLWTLPNHLTEWEIRRIKSMGRAAVPEA
;
A
#
# COMPACT_ATOMS: atom_id res chain seq x y z
N MET A 1 6.74 -46.46 -3.43
CA MET A 1 5.54 -46.10 -2.64
C MET A 1 5.87 -44.84 -1.86
N ILE A 2 5.14 -43.75 -2.09
CA ILE A 2 5.30 -42.54 -1.27
C ILE A 2 4.80 -42.89 0.14
N PRO A 3 5.57 -42.66 1.22
CA PRO A 3 5.11 -42.94 2.57
C PRO A 3 3.82 -42.17 2.86
N SER A 4 2.81 -42.85 3.39
CA SER A 4 1.47 -42.31 3.66
C SER A 4 1.50 -41.00 4.46
N GLY A 5 2.45 -40.84 5.37
CA GLY A 5 2.67 -39.61 6.12
C GLY A 5 3.03 -38.39 5.25
N LEU A 6 3.81 -38.57 4.18
CA LEU A 6 4.14 -37.48 3.24
C LEU A 6 2.90 -37.06 2.44
N GLN A 7 2.03 -38.00 2.07
CA GLN A 7 0.80 -37.69 1.34
C GLN A 7 -0.18 -36.91 2.22
N ILE A 8 -0.39 -37.35 3.47
CA ILE A 8 -1.27 -36.66 4.42
C ILE A 8 -0.74 -35.25 4.73
N GLY A 9 0.58 -35.11 4.93
CA GLY A 9 1.21 -33.80 5.13
C GLY A 9 1.08 -32.87 3.93
N ALA A 10 1.24 -33.40 2.71
CA ALA A 10 1.07 -32.63 1.48
C ALA A 10 -0.38 -32.16 1.28
N TRP A 11 -1.37 -33.03 1.53
CA TRP A 11 -2.78 -32.67 1.46
C TRP A 11 -3.18 -31.65 2.54
N GLY A 12 -2.71 -31.84 3.78
CA GLY A 12 -2.96 -30.91 4.88
C GLY A 12 -2.34 -29.52 4.63
N GLY A 13 -1.09 -29.49 4.17
CA GLY A 13 -0.42 -28.25 3.79
C GLY A 13 -1.09 -27.54 2.61
N GLY A 14 -1.49 -28.30 1.59
CA GLY A 14 -2.22 -27.77 0.43
C GLY A 14 -3.57 -27.16 0.83
N LEU A 15 -4.31 -27.81 1.72
CA LEU A 15 -5.60 -27.33 2.20
C LEU A 15 -5.45 -26.05 3.04
N ALA A 16 -4.46 -26.00 3.94
CA ALA A 16 -4.16 -24.81 4.72
C ALA A 16 -3.76 -23.61 3.84
N LEU A 17 -2.94 -23.85 2.82
CA LEU A 17 -2.53 -22.82 1.86
C LEU A 17 -3.73 -22.32 1.03
N ALA A 18 -4.58 -23.24 0.56
CA ALA A 18 -5.80 -22.89 -0.17
C ALA A 18 -6.76 -22.04 0.68
N LEU A 19 -6.97 -22.42 1.95
CA LEU A 19 -7.77 -21.62 2.88
C LEU A 19 -7.16 -20.23 3.11
N GLY A 20 -5.85 -20.13 3.29
CA GLY A 20 -5.14 -18.86 3.41
C GLY A 20 -5.37 -17.95 2.20
N ILE A 21 -5.20 -18.48 0.98
CA ILE A 21 -5.46 -17.74 -0.26
C ILE A 21 -6.92 -17.27 -0.34
N ILE A 22 -7.89 -18.14 -0.03
CA ILE A 22 -9.31 -17.79 -0.09
C ILE A 22 -9.63 -16.65 0.88
N ILE A 23 -9.12 -16.71 2.12
CA ILE A 23 -9.32 -15.65 3.12
C ILE A 23 -8.70 -14.34 2.63
N SER A 24 -7.47 -14.38 2.13
CA SER A 24 -6.79 -13.19 1.59
C SER A 24 -7.53 -12.59 0.39
N LEU A 25 -8.02 -13.41 -0.54
CA LEU A 25 -8.81 -12.94 -1.69
C LEU A 25 -10.15 -12.32 -1.25
N ASN A 26 -10.84 -12.94 -0.28
CA ASN A 26 -12.06 -12.38 0.29
C ASN A 26 -11.81 -11.05 1.00
N HIS A 27 -10.67 -10.92 1.68
CA HIS A 27 -10.28 -9.67 2.32
C HIS A 27 -9.95 -8.58 1.29
N LEU A 28 -9.21 -8.92 0.24
CA LEU A 28 -8.91 -8.04 -0.90
C LEU A 28 -10.19 -7.57 -1.60
N ALA A 29 -11.18 -8.43 -1.79
CA ALA A 29 -12.46 -8.06 -2.38
C ALA A 29 -13.24 -7.04 -1.53
N LYS A 30 -13.10 -7.07 -0.20
CA LYS A 30 -13.76 -6.09 0.69
C LYS A 30 -13.18 -4.68 0.59
N TYR A 31 -11.93 -4.55 0.16
CA TYR A 31 -11.29 -3.24 -0.02
C TYR A 31 -11.73 -2.50 -1.28
N GLU A 32 -12.40 -3.15 -2.23
CA GLU A 32 -12.87 -2.50 -3.46
C GLU A 32 -13.92 -1.40 -3.22
N THR A 33 -14.64 -1.46 -2.10
CA THR A 33 -15.73 -0.52 -1.82
C THR A 33 -15.27 0.79 -1.18
N LEU A 34 -14.03 0.85 -0.67
CA LEU A 34 -13.48 2.04 -0.03
C LEU A 34 -12.68 2.82 -1.06
N VAL A 35 -13.25 3.94 -1.53
CA VAL A 35 -12.50 4.88 -2.37
C VAL A 35 -11.47 5.58 -1.48
N PRO A 36 -10.16 5.50 -1.81
CA PRO A 36 -9.13 6.09 -0.97
C PRO A 36 -9.24 7.62 -0.96
N THR A 37 -9.05 8.21 0.20
CA THR A 37 -8.94 9.67 0.37
C THR A 37 -7.79 10.21 -0.47
N ARG A 38 -8.04 11.27 -1.23
CA ARG A 38 -7.04 11.88 -2.11
C ARG A 38 -6.70 13.28 -1.65
N PHE A 39 -5.41 13.55 -1.53
CA PHE A 39 -4.88 14.86 -1.18
C PHE A 39 -4.41 15.55 -2.45
N ASN A 40 -4.99 16.72 -2.75
CA ASN A 40 -4.59 17.55 -3.86
C ASN A 40 -3.91 18.82 -3.34
N ARG A 41 -2.58 18.83 -3.46
CA ARG A 41 -1.76 19.94 -2.97
C ARG A 41 -1.96 21.24 -3.76
N GLN A 42 -2.08 21.19 -5.09
CA GLN A 42 -2.18 22.39 -5.93
C GLN A 42 -3.40 23.24 -5.60
N ARG A 43 -4.51 22.59 -5.28
CA ARG A 43 -5.77 23.23 -4.87
C ARG A 43 -5.95 23.33 -3.36
N ARG A 44 -4.99 22.80 -2.59
CA ARG A 44 -5.05 22.68 -1.12
C ARG A 44 -6.39 22.10 -0.65
N GLU A 45 -6.81 21.00 -1.28
CA GLU A 45 -8.08 20.34 -1.01
C GLU A 45 -7.88 18.84 -0.76
N VAL A 46 -8.76 18.27 0.06
CA VAL A 46 -8.82 16.83 0.35
C VAL A 46 -10.16 16.30 -0.10
N CYS A 47 -10.13 15.23 -0.87
CA CYS A 47 -11.32 14.55 -1.37
C CYS A 47 -11.62 13.32 -0.50
N PHE A 48 -12.78 13.36 0.16
CA PHE A 48 -13.33 12.27 0.95
C PHE A 48 -14.50 11.64 0.22
N VAL A 49 -14.58 10.31 0.27
CA VAL A 49 -15.74 9.55 -0.19
C VAL A 49 -16.18 8.66 0.97
N PRO A 50 -17.13 9.14 1.80
CA PRO A 50 -17.62 8.38 2.95
C PRO A 50 -18.22 7.04 2.50
N ALA A 51 -18.07 6.00 3.33
CA ALA A 51 -18.63 4.68 3.03
C ALA A 51 -20.16 4.78 2.81
N GLY A 52 -20.61 4.47 1.60
CA GLY A 52 -22.02 4.51 1.21
C GLY A 52 -22.49 5.79 0.50
N GLN A 53 -21.64 6.81 0.37
CA GLN A 53 -21.91 7.98 -0.48
C GLN A 53 -21.14 7.86 -1.79
N THR A 54 -21.81 8.06 -2.91
CA THR A 54 -21.19 8.03 -4.25
C THR A 54 -20.57 9.37 -4.63
N GLU A 55 -21.02 10.47 -4.01
CA GLU A 55 -20.53 11.81 -4.32
C GLU A 55 -19.25 12.15 -3.52
N PRO A 56 -18.19 12.61 -4.20
CA PRO A 56 -16.96 13.04 -3.54
C PRO A 56 -17.14 14.39 -2.84
N ILE A 57 -16.79 14.45 -1.56
CA ILE A 57 -16.78 15.68 -0.77
C ILE A 57 -15.38 16.28 -0.84
N PHE A 58 -15.28 17.48 -1.42
CA PHE A 58 -14.05 18.27 -1.45
C PHE A 58 -14.00 19.22 -0.25
N VAL A 59 -12.92 19.13 0.51
CA VAL A 59 -12.73 19.89 1.76
C VAL A 59 -11.45 20.71 1.67
N PRO A 60 -11.48 22.02 1.93
CA PRO A 60 -10.25 22.82 2.03
C PRO A 60 -9.34 22.31 3.14
N TRP A 61 -8.03 22.22 2.86
CA TRP A 61 -7.02 21.73 3.80
C TRP A 61 -7.04 22.49 5.13
N GLU A 62 -7.28 23.80 5.08
CA GLU A 62 -7.31 24.69 6.25
C GLU A 62 -8.46 24.39 7.22
N SER A 63 -9.52 23.71 6.74
CA SER A 63 -10.68 23.34 7.54
C SER A 63 -10.57 21.95 8.17
N LEU A 64 -9.52 21.20 7.80
CA LEU A 64 -9.32 19.83 8.27
C LEU A 64 -8.70 19.84 9.67
N SER A 65 -9.33 19.12 10.59
CA SER A 65 -8.78 18.84 11.91
C SER A 65 -8.08 17.50 11.91
N ALA A 66 -6.88 17.44 12.49
CA ALA A 66 -6.14 16.20 12.67
C ALA A 66 -5.88 15.95 14.15
N TRP A 67 -5.86 14.68 14.55
CA TRP A 67 -5.59 14.27 15.92
C TRP A 67 -4.85 12.93 15.98
N VAL A 68 -4.17 12.70 17.08
CA VAL A 68 -3.57 11.40 17.42
C VAL A 68 -4.26 10.87 18.67
N VAL A 69 -4.76 9.64 18.60
CA VAL A 69 -5.45 8.96 19.70
C VAL A 69 -4.55 7.85 20.22
N GLN A 70 -4.45 7.79 21.55
CA GLN A 70 -3.96 6.62 22.27
C GLN A 70 -5.11 6.06 23.11
N ALA A 71 -5.61 4.89 22.72
CA ALA A 71 -6.59 4.15 23.50
C ALA A 71 -5.87 3.08 24.33
N ARG A 72 -6.20 2.99 25.63
CA ARG A 72 -5.71 1.93 26.52
C ARG A 72 -6.89 1.17 27.10
N GLY A 73 -6.99 -0.12 26.79
CA GLY A 73 -7.96 -1.03 27.37
C GLY A 73 -7.27 -2.05 28.28
N VAL A 74 -7.78 -2.22 29.50
CA VAL A 74 -7.36 -3.31 30.39
C VAL A 74 -8.31 -4.49 30.18
N THR A 75 -7.79 -5.62 29.74
CA THR A 75 -8.56 -6.87 29.56
C THR A 75 -8.05 -7.95 30.51
N GLN A 76 -8.81 -9.04 30.67
CA GLN A 76 -8.38 -10.20 31.46
C GLN A 76 -7.07 -10.83 30.94
N TYR A 77 -6.73 -10.59 29.67
CA TYR A 77 -5.52 -11.10 29.02
C TYR A 77 -4.35 -10.09 29.05
N GLY A 78 -4.53 -8.93 29.69
CA GLY A 78 -3.51 -7.90 29.84
C GLY A 78 -3.91 -6.54 29.27
N LEU A 79 -2.90 -5.66 29.17
CA LEU A 79 -3.04 -4.30 28.67
C LEU A 79 -3.02 -4.28 27.14
N ASN A 80 -4.09 -3.79 26.53
CA ASN A 80 -4.18 -3.51 25.11
C ASN A 80 -4.02 -2.00 24.88
N ILE A 81 -2.99 -1.60 24.14
CA ILE A 81 -2.75 -0.21 23.77
C ILE A 81 -2.89 -0.10 22.26
N GLN A 82 -3.75 0.81 21.83
CA GLN A 82 -3.97 1.10 20.42
C GLN A 82 -3.62 2.57 20.16
N TYR A 83 -2.94 2.80 19.05
CA TYR A 83 -2.61 4.13 18.57
C TYR A 83 -3.31 4.35 17.24
N ALA A 84 -3.82 5.55 17.02
CA ALA A 84 -4.42 5.91 15.74
C ALA A 84 -4.15 7.37 15.41
N MET A 85 -4.08 7.67 14.12
CA MET A 85 -4.13 9.03 13.60
C MET A 85 -5.49 9.24 12.94
N GLY A 86 -6.19 10.29 13.33
CA GLY A 86 -7.47 10.67 12.76
C GLY A 86 -7.37 11.98 11.97
N LEU A 87 -8.11 12.04 10.86
CA LEU A 87 -8.40 13.25 10.10
C LEU A 87 -9.92 13.44 10.08
N GLY A 88 -10.40 14.66 10.24
CA GLY A 88 -11.83 14.90 10.14
C GLY A 88 -12.19 16.34 9.89
N PHE A 89 -13.42 16.52 9.47
CA PHE A 89 -13.99 17.83 9.20
C PHE A 89 -15.47 17.83 9.55
N TYR A 90 -15.96 19.02 9.85
CA TYR A 90 -17.38 19.26 10.01
C TYR A 90 -17.95 19.68 8.65
N HIS A 91 -19.02 19.03 8.20
CA HIS A 91 -19.67 19.35 6.93
C HIS A 91 -20.97 20.13 7.19
N PRO A 92 -20.98 21.47 7.03
CA PRO A 92 -22.14 22.30 7.35
C PRO A 92 -23.44 21.91 6.61
N PRO A 93 -23.41 21.49 5.32
CA PRO A 93 -24.63 21.13 4.59
C PRO A 93 -25.39 19.91 5.14
N HIS A 94 -24.69 18.94 5.74
CA HIS A 94 -25.30 17.72 6.28
C HIS A 94 -25.29 17.68 7.81
N ASP A 95 -24.73 18.71 8.49
CA ASP A 95 -24.55 18.76 9.95
C ASP A 95 -23.90 17.48 10.52
N GLN A 96 -22.98 16.89 9.74
CA GLN A 96 -22.31 15.64 10.06
C GLN A 96 -20.80 15.85 10.15
N GLN A 97 -20.19 15.19 11.13
CA GLN A 97 -18.74 15.11 11.25
C GLN A 97 -18.25 13.84 10.56
N TYR A 98 -17.40 14.00 9.57
CA TYR A 98 -16.73 12.88 8.92
C TYR A 98 -15.34 12.72 9.51
N THR A 99 -15.01 11.48 9.87
CA THR A 99 -13.70 11.12 10.42
C THR A 99 -13.10 9.96 9.64
N LEU A 100 -11.78 10.01 9.50
CA LEU A 100 -10.95 9.00 8.84
C LEU A 100 -9.84 8.64 9.81
N GLU A 101 -9.86 7.40 10.30
CA GLU A 101 -8.93 6.93 11.32
C GLU A 101 -8.02 5.82 10.79
N PHE A 102 -6.73 6.00 10.99
CA PHE A 102 -5.68 5.07 10.62
C PHE A 102 -5.04 4.49 11.87
N HIS A 103 -5.15 3.18 12.04
CA HIS A 103 -4.48 2.47 13.13
C HIS A 103 -2.97 2.44 12.91
N CYS A 104 -2.22 2.81 13.94
CA CYS A 104 -0.77 2.88 13.93
C CYS A 104 -0.19 1.94 15.00
N ALA A 105 0.97 1.34 14.72
CA ALA A 105 1.63 0.43 15.66
C ALA A 105 2.27 1.14 16.87
N GLY A 106 2.39 2.47 16.82
CA GLY A 106 3.00 3.27 17.88
C GLY A 106 2.57 4.72 17.82
N PHE A 107 2.75 5.42 18.93
CA PHE A 107 2.42 6.85 19.04
C PHE A 107 3.28 7.70 18.10
N GLU A 108 4.60 7.49 18.12
CA GLU A 108 5.54 8.19 17.26
C GLU A 108 5.22 7.96 15.78
N LEU A 109 4.81 6.74 15.40
CA LEU A 109 4.39 6.44 14.04
C LEU A 109 3.14 7.21 13.62
N ALA A 110 2.18 7.40 14.55
CA ALA A 110 0.99 8.20 14.28
C ALA A 110 1.35 9.69 14.07
N ILE A 111 2.28 10.23 14.87
CA ILE A 111 2.82 11.58 14.67
C ILE A 111 3.57 11.68 13.34
N CYS A 112 4.44 10.71 13.03
CA CYS A 112 5.17 10.68 11.76
C CYS A 112 4.23 10.63 10.56
N ASN A 113 3.12 9.89 10.64
CA ASN A 113 2.12 9.87 9.57
C ASN A 113 1.50 11.26 9.37
N TRP A 114 1.16 11.96 10.45
CA TRP A 114 0.64 13.32 10.37
C TRP A 114 1.67 14.28 9.77
N GLU A 115 2.90 14.25 10.28
CA GLU A 115 4.00 15.08 9.78
C GLU A 115 4.33 14.78 8.32
N ALA A 116 4.20 13.53 7.86
CA ALA A 116 4.38 13.18 6.45
C ALA A 116 3.29 13.80 5.55
N ILE A 117 2.02 13.74 5.98
CA ILE A 117 0.90 14.36 5.24
C ILE A 117 1.05 15.89 5.26
N ARG A 118 1.31 16.47 6.42
CA ARG A 118 1.52 17.91 6.59
C ARG A 118 2.71 18.39 5.78
N ALA A 119 3.82 17.65 5.81
CA ALA A 119 4.98 17.90 4.97
C ALA A 119 4.56 17.90 3.51
N TYR A 120 3.94 16.84 2.99
CA TYR A 120 3.46 16.81 1.60
C TYR A 120 2.56 18.01 1.24
N MET A 121 1.64 18.42 2.11
CA MET A 121 0.70 19.52 1.83
C MET A 121 1.33 20.92 1.96
N GLU A 122 2.20 21.15 2.95
CA GLU A 122 2.78 22.45 3.28
C GLU A 122 4.15 22.69 2.64
N TYR A 123 5.02 21.67 2.61
CA TYR A 123 6.42 21.76 2.22
C TYR A 123 6.75 20.78 1.06
N GLU A 124 7.40 21.25 0.00
CA GLU A 124 7.99 20.33 -1.00
C GLU A 124 9.23 19.65 -0.41
N VAL A 125 9.03 18.65 0.45
CA VAL A 125 10.16 17.92 1.04
C VAL A 125 10.72 16.89 0.06
N HIS A 126 9.85 16.17 -0.65
CA HIS A 126 10.23 15.08 -1.54
C HIS A 126 9.47 15.12 -2.86
N THR A 127 10.18 14.85 -3.94
CA THR A 127 9.54 14.60 -5.24
C THR A 127 8.87 13.22 -5.20
N LEU A 128 7.73 13.05 -5.88
CA LEU A 128 7.03 11.76 -5.95
C LEU A 128 7.97 10.61 -6.36
N LYS A 129 8.87 10.86 -7.31
CA LYS A 129 9.88 9.90 -7.76
C LYS A 129 10.85 9.49 -6.65
N GLU A 130 11.25 10.39 -5.76
CA GLU A 130 12.17 10.07 -4.66
C GLU A 130 11.50 9.15 -3.63
N ILE A 131 10.20 9.32 -3.40
CA ILE A 131 9.43 8.47 -2.50
C ILE A 131 9.18 7.09 -3.13
N GLN A 132 8.78 7.07 -4.41
CA GLN A 132 8.38 5.84 -5.09
C GLN A 132 9.56 5.00 -5.60
N ASP A 133 10.68 5.62 -5.94
CA ASP A 133 11.84 4.94 -6.51
C ASP A 133 13.14 5.36 -5.80
N PRO A 134 13.32 5.01 -4.52
CA PRO A 134 14.51 5.36 -3.76
C PRO A 134 15.78 4.70 -4.32
N LEU A 135 15.64 3.66 -5.14
CA LEU A 135 16.76 2.93 -5.74
C LEU A 135 17.06 3.39 -7.18
N ASP A 136 16.30 4.33 -7.74
CA ASP A 136 16.40 4.79 -9.14
C ASP A 136 16.42 3.60 -10.14
N LEU A 137 15.42 2.73 -10.01
CA LEU A 137 15.20 1.56 -10.86
C LEU A 137 14.23 1.83 -12.01
N GLN A 138 13.45 2.91 -11.98
CA GLN A 138 12.55 3.32 -13.05
C GLN A 138 13.32 4.07 -14.15
N GLY A 139 13.16 3.62 -15.39
CA GLY A 139 13.67 4.31 -16.56
C GLY A 139 12.83 5.53 -16.95
N PRO A 140 13.29 6.35 -17.91
CA PRO A 140 12.58 7.55 -18.36
C PRO A 140 11.26 7.26 -19.07
N ASP A 141 11.13 6.09 -19.71
CA ASP A 141 9.92 5.67 -20.46
C ASP A 141 9.01 4.72 -19.64
N ASP A 142 9.36 4.43 -18.38
CA ASP A 142 8.63 3.48 -17.56
C ASP A 142 7.39 4.12 -16.89
N PRO A 143 6.35 3.31 -16.60
CA PRO A 143 5.22 3.79 -15.82
C PRO A 143 5.66 4.21 -14.40
N PRO A 144 4.97 5.17 -13.76
CA PRO A 144 5.34 5.68 -12.43
C PRO A 144 5.05 4.70 -11.27
N HIS A 145 4.52 3.52 -11.55
CA HIS A 145 4.17 2.52 -10.54
C HIS A 145 5.14 1.34 -10.62
N GLU A 146 5.43 0.69 -9.50
CA GLU A 146 6.27 -0.52 -9.51
C GLU A 146 5.58 -1.69 -10.24
N GLY A 147 6.35 -2.52 -10.96
CA GLY A 147 5.81 -3.62 -11.76
C GLY A 147 6.88 -4.54 -12.36
N LEU A 148 6.61 -5.22 -13.48
CA LEU A 148 7.61 -6.10 -14.10
C LEU A 148 8.82 -5.34 -14.64
N HIS A 149 8.61 -4.11 -15.10
CA HIS A 149 9.68 -3.27 -15.64
C HIS A 149 10.75 -2.97 -14.57
N THR A 150 10.36 -2.67 -13.32
CA THR A 150 11.33 -2.45 -12.23
C THR A 150 12.17 -3.69 -11.96
N PHE A 151 11.60 -4.90 -12.07
CA PHE A 151 12.35 -6.15 -11.94
C PHE A 151 13.33 -6.36 -13.10
N TYR A 152 12.90 -6.13 -14.34
CA TYR A 152 13.79 -6.25 -15.50
C TYR A 152 14.93 -5.23 -15.45
N ASN A 153 14.64 -4.00 -15.03
CA ASN A 153 15.63 -2.94 -14.84
C ASN A 153 16.60 -3.28 -13.71
N ALA A 154 16.12 -3.81 -12.57
CA ALA A 154 16.97 -4.28 -11.48
C ALA A 154 17.89 -5.43 -11.94
N ARG A 155 17.36 -6.37 -12.75
CA ARG A 155 18.14 -7.46 -13.32
C ARG A 155 19.20 -6.94 -14.29
N GLU A 156 18.87 -5.98 -15.14
CA GLU A 156 19.81 -5.37 -16.07
C GLU A 156 20.90 -4.59 -15.33
N ARG A 157 20.53 -3.79 -14.31
CA ARG A 157 21.47 -3.09 -13.45
C ARG A 157 22.44 -4.06 -12.79
N MET A 158 21.96 -5.16 -12.23
CA MET A 158 22.82 -6.20 -11.65
C MET A 158 23.81 -6.76 -12.69
N ARG A 159 23.34 -7.07 -13.91
CA ARG A 159 24.20 -7.56 -15.01
C ARG A 159 25.23 -6.50 -15.44
N ARG A 160 24.84 -5.23 -15.48
CA ARG A 160 25.73 -4.10 -15.81
C ARG A 160 26.84 -3.95 -14.78
N ARG A 161 26.49 -3.94 -13.49
CA ARG A 161 27.46 -3.90 -12.37
C ARG A 161 28.45 -5.05 -12.44
N ARG A 162 27.98 -6.24 -12.82
CA ARG A 162 28.84 -7.42 -13.02
C ARG A 162 29.80 -7.25 -14.20
N LYS A 163 29.33 -6.74 -15.34
CA LYS A 163 30.18 -6.44 -16.51
C LYS A 163 31.21 -5.37 -16.22
N ALA A 164 30.85 -4.39 -15.40
CA ALA A 164 31.74 -3.32 -14.94
C ALA A 164 32.76 -3.78 -13.87
N GLY A 165 32.63 -5.01 -13.36
CA GLY A 165 33.51 -5.54 -12.31
C GLY A 165 33.26 -4.97 -10.91
N GLU A 166 32.18 -4.20 -10.71
CA GLU A 166 31.83 -3.59 -9.41
C GLU A 166 31.36 -4.62 -8.37
N VAL A 167 30.87 -5.78 -8.82
CA VAL A 167 30.32 -6.84 -7.96
C VAL A 167 30.95 -8.19 -8.30
N GLY A 168 31.41 -8.90 -7.27
CA GLY A 168 31.97 -10.25 -7.40
C GLY A 168 30.92 -11.29 -7.81
N TRP A 169 31.38 -12.50 -8.16
CA TRP A 169 30.52 -13.61 -8.60
C TRP A 169 29.44 -14.01 -7.58
N SER A 170 29.69 -13.84 -6.28
CA SER A 170 28.76 -14.20 -5.20
C SER A 170 27.48 -13.36 -5.19
N TYR A 171 27.57 -12.08 -5.56
CA TYR A 171 26.43 -11.16 -5.51
C TYR A 171 25.29 -11.55 -6.47
N PRO A 172 25.55 -11.83 -7.77
CA PRO A 172 24.52 -12.37 -8.67
C PRO A 172 23.89 -13.67 -8.19
N PHE A 173 24.66 -14.58 -7.58
CA PHE A 173 24.14 -15.84 -7.06
C PHE A 173 23.09 -15.60 -5.97
N TRP A 174 23.44 -14.80 -4.96
CA TRP A 174 22.50 -14.44 -3.89
C TRP A 174 21.32 -13.62 -4.39
N TRP A 175 21.55 -12.73 -5.36
CA TRP A 175 20.48 -11.98 -6.01
C TRP A 175 19.45 -12.92 -6.64
N TYR A 176 19.88 -13.91 -7.44
CA TYR A 176 18.96 -14.86 -8.06
C TYR A 176 18.31 -15.78 -7.03
N LEU A 177 19.05 -16.25 -6.02
CA LEU A 177 18.50 -17.10 -4.96
C LEU A 177 17.38 -16.41 -4.17
N TYR A 178 17.59 -15.14 -3.79
CA TYR A 178 16.59 -14.33 -3.12
C TYR A 178 15.32 -14.22 -3.97
N HIS A 179 15.45 -13.88 -5.26
CA HIS A 179 14.28 -13.76 -6.14
C HIS A 179 13.57 -15.10 -6.35
N VAL A 180 14.28 -16.22 -6.44
CA VAL A 180 13.62 -17.55 -6.53
C VAL A 180 12.82 -17.84 -5.26
N MET A 181 13.37 -17.53 -4.09
CA MET A 181 12.67 -17.69 -2.81
C MET A 181 11.44 -16.80 -2.68
N THR A 182 11.46 -15.60 -3.26
CA THR A 182 10.33 -14.66 -3.26
C THR A 182 9.39 -14.82 -4.47
N LEU A 183 9.30 -16.03 -5.04
CA LEU A 183 8.40 -16.36 -6.17
C LEU A 183 8.72 -15.61 -7.48
N TRP A 184 9.99 -15.27 -7.68
CA TRP A 184 10.59 -14.69 -8.89
C TRP A 184 9.88 -13.43 -9.40
N THR A 185 9.07 -13.54 -10.45
CA THR A 185 8.32 -12.43 -11.06
C THR A 185 6.83 -12.46 -10.72
N LEU A 186 6.38 -13.49 -10.00
CA LEU A 186 4.97 -13.68 -9.66
C LEU A 186 4.39 -12.51 -8.84
N PRO A 187 5.10 -11.95 -7.84
CA PRO A 187 4.62 -10.77 -7.13
C PRO A 187 4.38 -9.59 -8.08
N ASN A 188 5.30 -9.31 -9.00
CA ASN A 188 5.17 -8.18 -9.93
C ASN A 188 4.03 -8.36 -10.94
N HIS A 189 3.79 -9.60 -11.39
CA HIS A 189 2.61 -9.92 -12.21
C HIS A 189 1.30 -9.69 -11.44
N LEU A 190 1.28 -10.02 -10.14
CA LEU A 190 0.13 -9.76 -9.28
C LEU A 190 -0.10 -8.26 -9.11
N THR A 191 0.95 -7.48 -8.89
CA THR A 191 0.88 -6.01 -8.79
C THR A 191 0.32 -5.40 -10.07
N GLU A 192 0.79 -5.82 -11.24
CA GLU A 192 0.25 -5.33 -12.51
C GLU A 192 -1.19 -5.75 -12.76
N TRP A 193 -1.59 -6.94 -12.30
CA TRP A 193 -2.98 -7.39 -12.36
C TRP A 193 -3.86 -6.52 -11.46
N GLU A 194 -3.41 -6.25 -10.22
CA GLU A 194 -4.13 -5.41 -9.27
C GLU A 194 -4.27 -3.98 -9.77
N ILE A 195 -3.20 -3.38 -10.30
CA ILE A 195 -3.25 -2.03 -10.88
C ILE A 195 -4.21 -1.98 -12.08
N ARG A 196 -4.21 -3.01 -12.93
CA ARG A 196 -5.19 -3.11 -14.03
C ARG A 196 -6.62 -3.18 -13.51
N ARG A 197 -6.85 -3.97 -12.45
CA ARG A 197 -8.16 -4.09 -11.79
C ARG A 197 -8.61 -2.76 -11.18
N ILE A 198 -7.73 -2.06 -10.45
CA ILE A 198 -8.01 -0.74 -9.88
C ILE A 198 -8.32 0.28 -10.97
N LYS A 199 -7.56 0.30 -12.07
CA LYS A 199 -7.84 1.18 -13.21
C LYS A 199 -9.19 0.89 -13.86
N SER A 200 -9.58 -0.38 -13.99
CA SER A 200 -10.90 -0.73 -14.52
C SER A 200 -12.04 -0.29 -13.61
N MET A 201 -11.90 -0.46 -12.29
CA MET A 201 -12.90 0.01 -11.32
C MET A 201 -12.98 1.54 -11.27
N GLY A 202 -11.83 2.22 -11.24
CA GLY A 202 -11.77 3.67 -11.20
C GLY A 202 -12.41 4.33 -12.42
N ARG A 203 -12.30 3.72 -13.61
CA ARG A 203 -13.03 4.18 -14.80
C ARG A 203 -14.53 3.94 -14.71
N ALA A 204 -14.96 2.82 -14.15
CA ALA A 204 -16.39 2.51 -13.98
C ALA A 204 -17.09 3.43 -12.96
N ALA A 205 -16.35 3.99 -12.01
CA ALA A 205 -16.88 4.88 -10.97
C ALA A 205 -16.95 6.37 -11.38
N VAL A 206 -16.24 6.79 -12.43
CA VAL A 206 -16.35 8.16 -12.96
C VAL A 206 -17.45 8.17 -14.02
N PRO A 207 -18.61 8.82 -13.79
CA PRO A 207 -19.62 8.92 -14.83
C PRO A 207 -19.02 9.63 -16.05
N GLU A 208 -19.29 9.09 -17.25
CA GLU A 208 -18.90 9.76 -18.50
C GLU A 208 -19.56 11.15 -18.52
N ALA A 209 -18.72 12.18 -18.65
CA ALA A 209 -19.15 13.59 -18.69
C ALA A 209 -19.92 13.92 -19.97
#